data_AF-A0ABC9VSA1-F1
#
_entry.id   AF-A0ABC9VSA1-F1
#
_cell.length_a   1.000
_cell.length_b   1.000
_cell.length_c   1.000
_cell.angle_alpha   90.00
_cell.angle_beta   90.00
_cell.angle_gamma   90.00
#
_symmetry.space_group_name_H-M   'P 1'
#
loop_
_entity.id
_entity.type
_entity.pdbx_description
1 polymer ?
#
loop_
_entity_poly.entity_id
_entity_poly.type
_entity_poly.pdbx_seq_one_letter_code
_entity_poly.pdbx_strand_id
1 'polypeptide(L)'
;MASLGTVSAELRAYFSRHNLLDVYEMLLCGVIVMRPEDPLTFLEEKLREIMEKGLDAVLWYMCIDLSLHPKLKRISETYLNTVFGLDGEQLMTEELCAKAWDFYSKNLMKVYFGGSEETATDL
;
A
#
# COMPACT_ATOMS: atom_id res chain seq x y z
N MET A 1 -1.76 -9.17 -9.57
CA MET A 1 -2.75 -9.89 -8.76
C MET A 1 -3.72 -10.60 -9.69
N ALA A 2 -4.09 -11.85 -9.41
CA ALA A 2 -4.99 -12.61 -10.29
C ALA A 2 -6.34 -11.90 -10.40
N SER A 3 -6.78 -11.63 -11.64
CA SER A 3 -8.10 -11.07 -11.91
C SER A 3 -9.17 -12.01 -11.37
N LEU A 4 -10.06 -11.51 -10.51
CA LEU A 4 -11.26 -12.22 -10.04
C LEU A 4 -12.31 -12.47 -11.15
N GLY A 5 -11.91 -12.38 -12.43
CA GLY A 5 -12.78 -12.50 -13.60
C GLY A 5 -13.52 -13.83 -13.71
N THR A 6 -13.07 -14.87 -13.00
CA THR A 6 -13.72 -16.20 -12.95
C THR A 6 -14.50 -16.46 -11.66
N VAL A 7 -14.55 -15.50 -10.74
CA VAL A 7 -15.18 -15.68 -9.42
C VAL A 7 -16.67 -15.37 -9.47
N SER A 8 -17.50 -16.20 -8.81
CA SER A 8 -18.95 -15.98 -8.74
C SER A 8 -19.28 -14.59 -8.17
N ALA A 9 -20.40 -14.02 -8.59
CA ALA A 9 -20.84 -12.72 -8.09
C ALA A 9 -21.00 -12.73 -6.56
N GLU A 10 -21.43 -13.87 -6.00
CA GLU A 10 -21.58 -14.09 -4.56
C GLU A 10 -20.24 -14.01 -3.81
N LEU A 11 -19.20 -14.67 -4.32
CA LEU A 11 -17.89 -14.66 -3.66
C LEU A 11 -17.21 -13.28 -3.77
N ARG A 12 -17.43 -12.57 -4.89
CA ARG A 12 -17.01 -11.16 -5.02
C ARG A 12 -17.72 -10.25 -4.02
N ALA A 13 -19.03 -10.41 -3.87
CA ALA A 13 -19.81 -9.66 -2.89
C ALA A 13 -19.36 -9.96 -1.46
N TYR A 14 -19.00 -11.21 -1.16
CA TYR A 14 -18.45 -11.60 0.13
C TYR A 14 -17.11 -10.90 0.41
N PHE A 15 -16.15 -10.96 -0.53
CA PHE A 15 -14.86 -10.28 -0.37
C PHE A 15 -15.02 -8.77 -0.17
N SER A 16 -15.92 -8.14 -0.94
CA SER A 16 -16.19 -6.71 -0.82
C SER A 16 -16.89 -6.37 0.49
N ARG A 17 -17.90 -7.14 0.92
CA ARG A 17 -18.63 -6.89 2.18
C ARG A 17 -17.74 -6.97 3.42
N HIS A 18 -16.72 -7.82 3.37
CA HIS A 18 -15.84 -8.09 4.49
C HIS A 18 -14.45 -7.43 4.36
N ASN A 19 -14.23 -6.58 3.34
CA ASN A 19 -12.95 -5.95 3.03
C ASN A 19 -11.77 -6.93 3.07
N LEU A 20 -12.01 -8.18 2.64
CA LEU A 20 -11.07 -9.28 2.88
C LEU A 20 -9.76 -9.05 2.13
N LEU A 21 -9.81 -8.47 0.94
CA LEU A 21 -8.61 -8.16 0.16
C LEU A 21 -7.72 -7.15 0.90
N ASP A 22 -8.31 -6.12 1.51
CA ASP A 22 -7.57 -5.10 2.26
C ASP A 22 -6.94 -5.70 3.52
N VAL A 23 -7.67 -6.59 4.21
CA VAL A 23 -7.16 -7.33 5.38
C VAL A 23 -5.96 -8.19 4.99
N TYR A 24 -6.08 -8.96 3.91
CA TYR A 24 -4.98 -9.80 3.42
C TYR A 24 -3.79 -8.97 2.96
N GLU A 25 -4.03 -7.88 2.25
CA GLU A 25 -2.98 -6.96 1.77
C GLU A 25 -2.20 -6.38 2.95
N MET A 26 -2.89 -5.80 3.94
CA MET A 26 -2.26 -5.23 5.13
C MET A 26 -1.44 -6.26 5.92
N LEU A 27 -2.00 -7.46 6.17
CA LEU A 27 -1.30 -8.52 6.91
C LEU A 27 -0.06 -9.01 6.16
N LEU A 28 -0.17 -9.21 4.85
CA LEU A 28 0.93 -9.66 4.01
C LEU A 28 2.03 -8.59 3.93
N CYS A 29 1.66 -7.32 3.78
CA CYS A 29 2.58 -6.19 3.85
C CYS A 29 3.31 -6.15 5.20
N GLY A 30 2.60 -6.33 6.31
CA GLY A 30 3.18 -6.39 7.66
C GLY A 30 4.26 -7.47 7.77
N VAL A 31 3.96 -8.71 7.35
CA VAL A 31 4.92 -9.82 7.39
C VAL A 31 6.16 -9.52 6.55
N ILE A 32 5.99 -9.02 5.33
CA ILE A 32 7.10 -8.82 4.41
C ILE A 32 8.00 -7.66 4.86
N VAL A 33 7.42 -6.59 5.41
CA VAL A 33 8.18 -5.43 5.89
C VAL A 33 8.84 -5.70 7.24
N MET A 34 8.09 -6.24 8.20
CA MET A 34 8.57 -6.46 9.56
C MET A 34 9.53 -7.64 9.67
N ARG A 35 9.41 -8.63 8.78
CA ARG A 35 10.20 -9.88 8.79
C ARG A 35 10.32 -10.49 10.19
N PRO A 36 9.19 -10.73 10.89
CA PRO A 36 9.21 -11.27 12.25
C PRO A 36 9.87 -12.66 12.27
N GLU A 37 10.51 -12.98 13.39
CA GLU A 37 11.13 -14.30 13.61
C GLU A 37 10.07 -15.42 13.63
N ASP A 38 8.87 -15.13 14.16
CA ASP A 38 7.69 -15.99 14.09
C ASP A 38 6.53 -15.28 13.35
N PRO A 39 6.38 -15.53 12.03
CA PRO A 39 5.31 -14.93 11.25
C PRO A 39 3.90 -15.35 11.65
N LEU A 40 3.71 -16.55 12.22
CA LEU A 40 2.38 -17.04 12.57
C LEU A 40 1.86 -16.35 13.83
N THR A 41 2.70 -16.24 14.86
CA THR A 41 2.36 -15.47 16.07
C THR A 41 2.11 -14.00 15.73
N PHE A 42 2.95 -13.40 14.89
CA PHE A 42 2.73 -12.03 14.42
C PHE A 42 1.36 -11.85 13.75
N LEU A 43 0.98 -12.76 12.84
CA LEU A 43 -0.31 -12.70 12.16
C LEU A 43 -1.49 -12.87 13.14
N GLU A 44 -1.36 -13.76 14.13
CA GLU A 44 -2.36 -13.95 15.17
C GLU A 44 -2.59 -12.67 15.98
N GLU A 45 -1.51 -12.03 16.43
CA GLU A 45 -1.56 -10.77 17.17
C GLU A 45 -2.22 -9.66 16.35
N LYS A 46 -1.86 -9.54 15.07
CA LYS A 46 -2.46 -8.54 14.17
C LYS A 46 -3.93 -8.80 13.89
N LEU A 47 -4.34 -10.04 13.70
CA LEU A 47 -5.76 -10.38 13.59
C LEU A 47 -6.54 -10.03 14.86
N ARG A 48 -5.97 -10.30 16.04
CA ARG A 48 -6.57 -9.94 17.33
C ARG A 48 -6.74 -8.42 17.47
N GLU A 49 -5.72 -7.65 17.10
CA GLU A 49 -5.74 -6.19 17.10
C GLU A 49 -6.84 -5.63 16.16
N ILE A 50 -6.98 -6.20 14.97
CA ILE A 50 -8.06 -5.84 14.01
C ILE A 50 -9.43 -6.15 14.60
N MET A 51 -9.59 -7.32 15.23
CA MET A 51 -10.86 -7.71 15.85
C MET A 51 -11.28 -6.78 16.98
N GLU A 52 -10.32 -6.26 17.75
CA GLU A 52 -10.57 -5.32 18.84
C GLU A 52 -10.91 -3.91 18.35
N LYS A 53 -10.22 -3.43 17.30
CA LYS A 53 -10.34 -2.05 16.81
C LYS A 53 -11.39 -1.87 15.70
N GLY A 54 -11.78 -2.97 15.04
CA GLY A 54 -12.66 -2.95 13.88
C GLY A 54 -11.93 -2.59 12.57
N LEU A 55 -12.61 -2.83 11.44
CA LEU A 55 -12.06 -2.63 10.09
C LEU A 55 -12.15 -1.18 9.60
N ASP A 56 -12.96 -0.34 10.23
CA ASP A 56 -13.19 1.05 9.78
C ASP A 56 -11.94 1.94 9.87
N ALA A 57 -10.93 1.51 10.62
CA ALA A 57 -9.65 2.19 10.77
C ALA A 57 -8.50 1.53 10.00
N VAL A 58 -8.72 0.42 9.28
CA VAL A 58 -7.63 -0.37 8.69
C VAL A 58 -6.94 0.39 7.56
N LEU A 59 -5.73 0.86 7.85
CA LEU A 59 -4.80 1.39 6.87
C LEU A 59 -3.76 0.33 6.58
N TRP A 60 -3.32 0.23 5.32
CA TRP A 60 -2.35 -0.78 4.86
C TRP A 60 -1.06 -0.85 5.71
N TYR A 61 -0.72 0.25 6.39
CA TYR A 61 0.47 0.38 7.23
C TYR A 61 0.25 0.05 8.71
N MET A 62 -0.95 -0.34 9.15
CA MET A 62 -1.20 -0.64 10.58
C MET A 62 -0.38 -1.83 11.10
N CYS A 63 0.02 -2.74 10.22
CA CYS A 63 0.90 -3.86 10.58
C CYS A 63 2.39 -3.52 10.47
N ILE A 64 2.74 -2.27 10.13
CA ILE A 64 4.12 -1.81 9.93
C ILE A 64 4.47 -0.82 11.04
N ASP A 65 5.65 -0.99 11.62
CA ASP A 65 6.18 -0.03 12.59
C ASP A 65 6.43 1.34 11.92
N LEU A 66 5.97 2.42 12.57
CA LEU A 66 6.13 3.79 12.07
C LEU A 66 7.60 4.17 11.79
N SER A 67 8.56 3.55 12.49
CA SER A 67 9.99 3.76 12.25
C SER A 67 10.46 3.24 10.88
N LEU A 68 9.74 2.27 10.31
CA LEU A 68 9.98 1.72 8.97
C LEU A 68 9.23 2.49 7.89
N HIS A 69 8.37 3.46 8.24
CA HIS A 69 7.69 4.27 7.23
C HIS A 69 8.69 5.09 6.43
N PRO A 70 8.48 5.27 5.11
CA PRO A 70 9.37 6.12 4.34
C PRO A 70 9.23 7.53 4.90
N LYS A 71 10.36 8.18 5.21
CA LYS A 71 10.36 9.56 5.69
C LYS A 71 9.94 10.48 4.56
N LEU A 72 8.62 10.67 4.40
CA LEU A 72 8.08 11.58 3.42
C LEU A 72 8.38 13.01 3.86
N LYS A 73 9.19 13.71 3.06
CA LYS A 73 9.41 15.13 3.26
C LYS A 73 8.07 15.84 3.04
N ARG A 74 7.62 16.64 4.01
CA ARG A 74 6.43 17.47 3.82
C ARG A 74 6.72 18.47 2.70
N ILE A 75 5.93 18.42 1.63
CA ILE A 75 6.04 19.32 0.49
C ILE A 75 4.92 20.36 0.61
N SER A 76 5.21 21.63 0.30
CA SER A 76 4.18 22.66 0.23
C SER A 76 3.30 22.48 -1.01
N GLU A 77 2.03 22.84 -0.90
CA GLU A 77 1.09 22.81 -2.02
C GLU A 77 1.60 23.60 -3.24
N THR A 78 2.22 24.76 -3.00
CA THR A 78 2.85 25.58 -4.04
C THR A 78 3.96 24.83 -4.82
N TYR A 79 4.72 23.98 -4.14
CA TYR A 79 5.75 23.17 -4.79
C TYR A 79 5.13 22.01 -5.57
N LEU A 80 4.05 21.38 -5.05
CA LEU A 80 3.30 20.37 -5.79
C LEU A 80 2.71 20.95 -7.09
N ASN A 81 2.09 22.14 -7.02
CA ASN A 81 1.56 22.82 -8.21
C ASN A 81 2.66 23.08 -9.24
N THR A 82 3.85 23.49 -8.79
CA THR A 82 5.01 23.67 -9.66
C THR A 82 5.47 22.36 -10.31
N VAL A 83 5.57 21.28 -9.54
CA VAL A 83 6.00 19.96 -10.04
C VAL A 83 5.01 19.38 -11.06
N PHE A 84 3.71 19.57 -10.84
CA PHE A 84 2.68 19.12 -11.76
C PHE A 84 2.40 20.09 -12.90
N GLY A 85 3.09 21.23 -12.94
CA GLY A 85 2.87 22.26 -13.96
C GLY A 85 1.48 22.88 -13.91
N LEU A 86 0.82 22.84 -12.76
CA LEU A 86 -0.47 23.45 -12.54
C LEU A 86 -0.25 24.96 -12.44
N ASP A 87 -0.59 25.68 -13.51
CA ASP A 87 -0.84 27.10 -13.46
C ASP A 87 -2.08 27.38 -12.60
N GLY A 88 -2.17 28.58 -12.00
CA GLY A 88 -3.04 28.89 -10.86
C GLY A 88 -4.55 28.68 -11.03
N GLU A 89 -5.01 28.20 -12.20
CA GLU A 89 -6.40 27.85 -12.49
C GLU A 89 -6.62 26.34 -12.74
N GLN A 90 -5.56 25.54 -12.94
CA GLN A 90 -5.70 24.10 -13.20
C GLN A 90 -5.82 23.32 -11.87
N LEU A 91 -6.97 22.69 -11.68
CA LEU A 91 -7.24 21.85 -10.51
C LEU A 91 -6.50 20.51 -10.61
N MET A 92 -6.15 19.93 -9.46
CA MET A 92 -5.70 18.54 -9.38
C MET A 92 -6.71 17.62 -10.05
N THR A 93 -6.28 16.89 -11.08
CA THR A 93 -7.11 15.93 -11.80
C THR A 93 -6.96 14.53 -11.21
N GLU A 94 -7.97 13.68 -11.39
CA GLU A 94 -7.88 12.26 -11.01
C GLU A 94 -6.69 11.56 -11.69
N GLU A 95 -6.36 11.95 -12.93
CA GLU A 95 -5.22 11.41 -13.68
C GLU A 95 -3.87 11.75 -13.02
N LEU A 96 -3.69 13.00 -12.56
CA LEU A 96 -2.49 13.41 -11.83
C LEU A 96 -2.38 12.72 -10.47
N CYS A 97 -3.51 12.57 -9.75
CA CYS A 97 -3.56 11.79 -8.51
C CYS A 97 -3.17 10.33 -8.74
N ALA A 98 -3.70 9.70 -9.79
CA ALA A 98 -3.36 8.32 -10.15
C ALA A 98 -1.87 8.17 -10.49
N LYS A 99 -1.29 9.13 -11.22
CA LYS A 99 0.13 9.14 -11.57
C LYS A 99 1.03 9.33 -10.35
N ALA A 100 0.65 10.22 -9.43
CA ALA A 100 1.36 10.42 -8.17
C ALA A 100 1.30 9.17 -7.28
N TRP A 101 0.12 8.54 -7.21
CA TRP A 101 -0.08 7.28 -6.49
C TRP A 101 0.73 6.12 -7.08
N ASP A 102 0.75 5.98 -8.41
CA ASP A 102 1.56 4.97 -9.11
C ASP A 102 3.07 5.19 -8.85
N PHE A 103 3.55 6.44 -8.91
CA PHE A 103 4.93 6.75 -8.58
C PHE A 103 5.28 6.41 -7.12
N TYR A 104 4.42 6.83 -6.19
CA TYR A 104 4.59 6.57 -4.76
C TYR A 104 4.60 5.07 -4.47
N SER A 105 3.58 4.34 -4.93
CA SER A 105 3.43 2.90 -4.71
C SER A 105 4.59 2.10 -5.31
N LYS A 106 5.04 2.43 -6.53
CA LYS A 106 6.23 1.81 -7.14
C LYS A 106 7.49 2.04 -6.33
N ASN A 107 7.71 3.27 -5.85
CA ASN A 107 8.89 3.57 -5.04
C ASN A 107 8.82 2.88 -3.67
N LEU A 108 7.62 2.81 -3.10
CA LEU A 108 7.35 2.13 -1.85
C LEU A 108 7.62 0.62 -1.97
N MET A 109 7.17 0.01 -3.07
CA MET A 109 7.45 -1.38 -3.39
C MET A 109 8.96 -1.64 -3.52
N LYS A 110 9.72 -0.73 -4.16
CA LYS A 110 11.18 -0.85 -4.22
C LYS A 110 11.85 -0.81 -2.85
N VAL A 111 11.39 0.07 -1.96
CA VAL A 111 11.96 0.21 -0.61
C VAL A 111 11.70 -1.04 0.23
N TYR A 112 10.48 -1.57 0.18
CA TYR A 112 10.05 -2.64 1.06
C TYR A 112 10.34 -4.05 0.55
N PHE A 113 10.33 -4.24 -0.77
CA PHE A 113 10.44 -5.56 -1.38
C PHE A 113 11.74 -5.75 -2.17
N GLY A 114 12.60 -4.74 -2.20
CA GLY A 114 13.77 -4.69 -3.06
C GLY A 114 13.35 -4.48 -4.51
N GLY A 115 13.74 -3.36 -5.11
CA GLY A 115 13.72 -3.29 -6.57
C GLY A 115 14.60 -4.42 -7.09
N SER A 116 14.09 -5.22 -8.03
CA SER A 116 14.97 -6.07 -8.83
C SER A 116 16.09 -5.19 -9.35
N GLU A 117 17.30 -5.38 -8.82
CA GLU A 117 18.49 -5.03 -9.56
C GLU A 117 18.38 -5.86 -10.84
N GLU A 118 18.00 -5.19 -11.91
CA GLU A 118 18.29 -5.65 -13.25
C GLU A 118 19.82 -5.69 -13.29
N THR A 119 20.36 -6.87 -12.95
CA THR A 119 21.77 -7.15 -13.07
C THR A 119 22.09 -6.98 -14.54
N ALA A 120 22.65 -5.83 -14.87
CA ALA A 120 23.35 -5.61 -16.13
C ALA A 120 24.50 -6.63 -16.15
N THR A 121 24.24 -7.78 -16.76
CA THR A 121 25.30 -8.64 -17.28
C THR A 121 25.86 -7.96 -18.52
N ASP A 122 26.86 -7.11 -18.30
CA ASP A 122 27.87 -6.78 -19.31
C ASP A 122 29.21 -7.33 -18.80
N LEU A 123 29.57 -8.52 -19.28
CA LEU A 123 30.94 -8.98 -19.55
C LEU A 123 30.91 -10.04 -20.67
#